data_AF-A0A0D2TJ50-F1
#
_entry.id   AF-A0A0D2TJ50-F1
#
_cell.length_a   1.000
_cell.length_b   1.000
_cell.length_c   1.000
_cell.angle_alpha   90.00
_cell.angle_beta   90.00
_cell.angle_gamma   90.00
#
_symmetry.space_group_name_H-M   'P 1'
#
loop_
_entity.id
_entity.type
_entity.pdbx_description
1 polymer ?
#
loop_
_entity_poly.entity_id
_entity_poly.type
_entity_poly.pdbx_seq_one_letter_code
_entity_poly.pdbx_strand_id
1 'polypeptide(L)'
;MDGYCSRRVIMFLLFAFAAISRGYGQESTTLVPAIITFGDSVVDVGNNDYLPTIFKANYPPYGRDFANKKPTGRFCNGKLATDITAETLGFTTYPPAYLSPEASGKNLLLGANFASAGSGYDDEASMHAITLTQQLEYFKEYQAKLAKVAGSTKSASITKDALYVLSAGSGDFLQNYYVNPLLNHAYTPDQYGSFLIDTFTNFVKNLYGLGARKIGVTSLPPLGCVPLARALFGYHEKGCISRFNTDAQQFNKKLNAAAANLQKQHPGLKIVVFDIFKALYDIVKSPSNYGFVEATKGCCGTGTVETTAFLCNPKAPGTCSNASQYVFWDSVHPSQAANQVLADALIVQGIALI
;
A
#
# COMPACT_ATOMS: atom_id res chain seq x y z
N MET A 1 30.87 -6.78 34.97
CA MET A 1 30.74 -5.39 34.51
C MET A 1 31.68 -5.25 33.32
N ASP A 2 31.21 -5.56 32.11
CA ASP A 2 31.94 -5.32 30.84
C ASP A 2 31.04 -5.77 29.69
N GLY A 3 30.13 -4.90 29.25
CA GLY A 3 29.19 -5.22 28.17
C GLY A 3 28.21 -4.11 27.80
N TYR A 4 28.02 -3.14 28.71
CA TYR A 4 27.17 -1.97 28.46
C TYR A 4 27.88 -0.82 27.73
N CYS A 5 29.22 -0.80 27.72
CA CYS A 5 29.98 0.33 27.17
C CYS A 5 30.21 0.24 25.65
N SER A 6 30.14 -0.96 25.05
CA SER A 6 30.45 -1.15 23.61
C SER A 6 29.27 -0.83 22.68
N ARG A 7 28.01 -0.99 23.13
CA ARG A 7 26.81 -0.68 22.32
C ARG A 7 26.52 0.81 22.16
N ARG A 8 26.93 1.65 23.12
CA ARG A 8 26.72 3.11 23.04
C ARG A 8 27.71 3.80 22.10
N VAL A 9 28.91 3.25 21.94
CA VAL A 9 29.95 3.83 21.05
C VAL A 9 29.59 3.63 19.58
N ILE A 10 28.95 2.51 19.22
CA ILE A 10 28.49 2.27 17.83
C ILE A 10 27.31 3.18 17.45
N MET A 11 26.42 3.50 18.41
CA MET A 11 25.30 4.43 18.17
C MET A 11 25.76 5.89 18.02
N PHE A 12 26.84 6.30 18.69
CA PHE A 12 27.38 7.66 18.57
C PHE A 12 28.20 7.87 17.28
N LEU A 13 28.82 6.82 16.72
CA LEU A 13 29.56 6.93 15.46
C LEU A 13 28.66 7.05 14.22
N LEU A 14 27.39 6.66 14.30
CA LEU A 14 26.40 6.90 13.24
C LEU A 14 25.82 8.33 13.26
N PHE A 15 25.96 9.06 14.37
CA PHE A 15 25.43 10.43 14.51
C PHE A 15 26.47 11.55 14.27
N ALA A 16 27.75 11.22 14.14
CA ALA A 16 28.82 12.22 14.05
C ALA A 16 29.25 12.62 12.61
N PHE A 17 28.64 12.05 11.56
CA PHE A 17 28.95 12.42 10.16
C PHE A 17 28.00 13.45 9.54
N ALA A 18 27.06 14.00 10.31
CA ALA A 18 26.02 14.92 9.81
C ALA A 18 26.34 16.41 10.01
N ALA A 19 27.61 16.79 10.16
CA ALA A 19 27.99 18.19 10.25
C ALA A 19 29.23 18.47 9.40
N ILE A 20 28.99 18.99 8.19
CA ILE A 20 29.69 20.09 7.50
C ILE A 20 29.59 19.85 5.98
N SER A 21 28.63 20.51 5.33
CA SER A 21 28.78 21.10 3.99
C SER A 21 27.55 21.97 3.66
N ARG A 22 27.75 23.29 3.64
CA ARG A 22 26.83 24.26 3.02
C ARG A 22 27.29 24.45 1.57
N GLY A 23 26.47 24.07 0.60
CA GLY A 23 26.66 24.44 -0.80
C GLY A 23 26.02 23.50 -1.82
N TYR A 24 24.93 23.98 -2.44
CA TYR A 24 24.37 23.61 -3.75
C TYR A 24 24.08 22.15 -4.11
N GLY A 25 22.79 21.85 -4.27
CA GLY A 25 22.26 20.62 -4.88
C GLY A 25 21.87 19.60 -3.82
N GLN A 26 20.57 19.29 -3.74
CA GLN A 26 20.08 18.18 -2.94
C GLN A 26 20.59 16.86 -3.54
N GLU A 27 21.79 16.42 -3.15
CA GLU A 27 22.16 15.01 -3.23
C GLU A 27 21.42 14.29 -2.10
N SER A 28 20.18 13.92 -2.38
CA SER A 28 19.37 13.08 -1.50
C SER A 28 20.05 11.70 -1.39
N THR A 29 20.53 11.34 -0.20
CA THR A 29 21.02 9.98 0.12
C THR A 29 19.84 9.02 0.29
N THR A 30 18.92 8.97 -0.68
CA THR A 30 17.84 7.98 -0.64
C THR A 30 18.43 6.58 -0.81
N LEU A 31 17.89 5.62 -0.08
CA LEU A 31 18.40 4.24 -0.14
C LEU A 31 18.04 3.53 -1.45
N VAL A 32 17.02 4.05 -2.16
CA VAL A 32 16.65 3.64 -3.52
C VAL A 32 16.45 4.90 -4.39
N PRO A 33 16.69 4.85 -5.71
CA PRO A 33 16.61 6.04 -6.56
C PRO A 33 15.17 6.50 -6.82
N ALA A 34 14.21 5.57 -6.81
CA ALA A 34 12.80 5.85 -7.05
C ALA A 34 11.91 4.78 -6.40
N ILE A 35 10.65 5.14 -6.14
CA ILE A 35 9.61 4.21 -5.69
C ILE A 35 8.51 4.18 -6.75
N ILE A 36 8.22 3.00 -7.27
CA ILE A 36 7.19 2.75 -8.28
C ILE A 36 6.07 1.94 -7.64
N THR A 37 4.85 2.48 -7.57
CA THR A 37 3.75 1.84 -6.82
C THR A 37 2.59 1.48 -7.72
N PHE A 38 2.05 0.27 -7.53
CA PHE A 38 0.88 -0.28 -8.22
C PHE A 38 -0.09 -0.84 -7.19
N GLY A 39 -1.38 -0.89 -7.52
CA GLY A 39 -2.35 -1.53 -6.66
C GLY A 39 -3.70 -0.85 -6.54
N ASP A 40 -4.29 -1.03 -5.37
CA ASP A 40 -5.64 -0.59 -5.02
C ASP A 40 -5.66 0.66 -4.11
N SER A 41 -6.79 0.88 -3.41
CA SER A 41 -7.01 2.05 -2.55
C SER A 41 -6.05 2.14 -1.36
N VAL A 42 -5.43 1.04 -0.93
CA VAL A 42 -4.51 1.01 0.22
C VAL A 42 -3.23 1.79 -0.07
N VAL A 43 -2.86 1.90 -1.34
CA VAL A 43 -1.65 2.58 -1.79
C VAL A 43 -1.93 3.69 -2.81
N ASP A 44 -3.18 4.01 -3.13
CA ASP A 44 -3.56 5.14 -3.99
C ASP A 44 -3.26 6.49 -3.31
N VAL A 45 -2.57 7.36 -4.04
CA VAL A 45 -2.17 8.69 -3.58
C VAL A 45 -2.91 9.83 -4.26
N GLY A 46 -3.94 9.52 -5.06
CA GLY A 46 -4.84 10.48 -5.71
C GLY A 46 -5.06 10.27 -7.20
N ASN A 47 -4.79 9.09 -7.77
CA ASN A 47 -5.10 8.85 -9.19
C ASN A 47 -6.60 8.93 -9.46
N ASN A 48 -7.41 8.42 -8.52
CA ASN A 48 -8.87 8.44 -8.63
C ASN A 48 -9.48 9.85 -8.69
N ASP A 49 -8.75 10.87 -8.27
CA ASP A 49 -9.22 12.26 -8.34
C ASP A 49 -9.49 12.70 -9.79
N TYR A 50 -8.73 12.13 -10.73
CA TYR A 50 -8.76 12.40 -12.16
C TYR A 50 -9.71 11.47 -12.94
N LEU A 51 -10.45 10.59 -12.26
CA LEU A 51 -11.39 9.66 -12.87
C LEU A 51 -12.85 10.04 -12.58
N PRO A 52 -13.80 9.70 -13.47
CA PRO A 52 -15.24 9.81 -13.18
C PRO A 52 -15.70 8.62 -12.31
N THR A 53 -15.31 8.62 -11.04
CA THR A 53 -15.58 7.54 -10.08
C THR A 53 -16.04 8.07 -8.73
N ILE A 54 -16.72 7.21 -7.95
CA ILE A 54 -17.17 7.50 -6.59
C ILE A 54 -16.10 7.13 -5.54
N PHE A 55 -15.13 6.30 -5.92
CA PHE A 55 -14.00 5.90 -5.08
C PHE A 55 -12.97 7.03 -5.05
N LYS A 56 -13.31 8.14 -4.39
CA LYS A 56 -12.40 9.28 -4.18
C LYS A 56 -12.21 9.53 -2.70
N ALA A 57 -11.07 10.11 -2.33
CA ALA A 57 -10.76 10.55 -0.97
C ALA A 57 -10.11 11.97 -0.96
N ASN A 58 -10.48 12.81 -1.94
CA ASN A 58 -9.97 14.17 -2.11
C ASN A 58 -10.86 15.26 -1.49
N TYR A 59 -11.60 14.89 -0.44
CA TYR A 59 -12.46 15.78 0.31
C TYR A 59 -12.37 15.43 1.82
N PRO A 60 -12.69 16.38 2.72
CA PRO A 60 -12.72 16.08 4.15
C PRO A 60 -13.73 14.96 4.48
N PRO A 61 -13.48 14.11 5.49
CA PRO A 61 -12.45 14.28 6.51
C PRO A 61 -11.09 13.67 6.17
N TYR A 62 -10.90 13.10 4.97
CA TYR A 62 -9.62 12.54 4.56
C TYR A 62 -8.51 13.60 4.61
N GLY A 63 -7.28 13.18 4.93
CA GLY A 63 -6.13 14.06 5.03
C GLY A 63 -6.16 15.10 6.17
N ARG A 64 -7.10 15.02 7.11
CA ARG A 64 -7.20 15.99 8.23
C ARG A 64 -5.95 16.05 9.13
N ASP A 65 -5.17 14.98 9.17
CA ASP A 65 -3.97 14.84 10.00
C ASP A 65 -2.68 15.11 9.19
N PHE A 66 -2.78 15.44 7.90
CA PHE A 66 -1.66 16.07 7.20
C PHE A 66 -1.33 17.43 7.82
N ALA A 67 -0.05 17.84 7.74
CA ALA A 67 0.39 19.14 8.22
C ALA A 67 -0.38 20.32 7.59
N ASN A 68 -0.75 20.19 6.31
CA ASN A 68 -1.55 21.17 5.57
C ASN A 68 -3.07 20.94 5.70
N LYS A 69 -3.49 19.85 6.35
CA LYS A 69 -4.89 19.40 6.51
C LYS A 69 -5.66 19.27 5.19
N LYS A 70 -4.96 19.00 4.08
CA LYS A 70 -5.58 18.88 2.76
C LYS A 70 -5.77 17.41 2.39
N PRO A 71 -6.98 17.02 1.94
CA PRO A 71 -7.17 15.71 1.35
C PRO A 71 -6.42 15.63 0.00
N THR A 72 -5.77 14.50 -0.26
CA THR A 72 -4.98 14.29 -1.49
C THR A 72 -5.50 13.14 -2.35
N GLY A 73 -6.63 12.50 -1.97
CA GLY A 73 -7.07 11.26 -2.58
C GLY A 73 -6.53 9.99 -1.91
N ARG A 74 -5.73 10.11 -0.83
CA ARG A 74 -5.36 8.98 0.04
C ARG A 74 -6.54 8.59 0.92
N PHE A 75 -6.85 7.30 0.97
CA PHE A 75 -7.94 6.74 1.79
C PHE A 75 -7.55 6.63 3.27
N CYS A 76 -7.13 7.75 3.87
CA CYS A 76 -6.65 7.81 5.23
C CYS A 76 -6.87 9.22 5.83
N ASN A 77 -6.79 9.35 7.15
CA ASN A 77 -6.68 10.65 7.82
C ASN A 77 -5.38 11.39 7.49
N GLY A 78 -4.36 10.72 6.97
CA GLY A 78 -3.09 11.33 6.59
C GLY A 78 -2.25 10.39 5.74
N LYS A 79 -1.03 10.11 6.20
CA LYS A 79 -0.05 9.26 5.48
C LYS A 79 -0.46 7.78 5.43
N LEU A 80 -0.20 7.17 4.27
CA LEU A 80 -0.24 5.74 4.05
C LEU A 80 1.05 5.07 4.55
N ALA A 81 1.03 3.75 4.71
CA ALA A 81 2.24 3.00 5.08
C ALA A 81 3.36 3.18 4.04
N THR A 82 3.00 3.32 2.75
CA THR A 82 3.95 3.59 1.66
C THR A 82 4.58 4.99 1.76
N ASP A 83 3.84 6.00 2.21
CA ASP A 83 4.38 7.35 2.43
C ASP A 83 5.44 7.32 3.55
N ILE A 84 5.10 6.69 4.68
CA ILE A 84 5.98 6.57 5.86
C ILE A 84 7.22 5.75 5.53
N THR A 85 7.05 4.67 4.74
CA THR A 85 8.16 3.87 4.22
C THR A 85 9.09 4.71 3.35
N ALA A 86 8.54 5.56 2.46
CA ALA A 86 9.35 6.45 1.63
C ALA A 86 10.18 7.44 2.46
N GLU A 87 9.61 8.02 3.53
CA GLU A 87 10.37 8.89 4.44
C GLU A 87 11.53 8.17 5.11
N THR A 88 11.29 6.93 5.56
CA THR A 88 12.32 6.08 6.17
C THR A 88 13.44 5.76 5.18
N LEU A 89 13.13 5.67 3.88
CA LEU A 89 14.10 5.49 2.80
C LEU A 89 14.84 6.78 2.41
N GLY A 90 14.58 7.90 3.08
CA GLY A 90 15.25 9.18 2.89
C GLY A 90 14.54 10.13 1.91
N PHE A 91 13.34 9.83 1.45
CA PHE A 91 12.59 10.72 0.57
C PHE A 91 11.99 11.89 1.38
N THR A 92 12.24 13.11 0.94
CA THR A 92 11.61 14.32 1.50
C THR A 92 10.32 14.72 0.77
N THR A 93 10.09 14.11 -0.41
CA THR A 93 8.93 14.29 -1.27
C THR A 93 8.54 12.94 -1.87
N TYR A 94 7.25 12.70 -2.09
CA TYR A 94 6.74 11.40 -2.49
C TYR A 94 6.56 11.28 -4.01
N PRO A 95 6.59 10.06 -4.57
CA PRO A 95 6.13 9.81 -5.92
C PRO A 95 4.70 10.33 -6.12
N PRO A 96 4.45 11.14 -7.16
CA PRO A 96 3.11 11.68 -7.41
C PRO A 96 2.15 10.60 -7.93
N ALA A 97 0.85 10.84 -7.79
CA ALA A 97 -0.18 10.13 -8.57
C ALA A 97 0.11 10.35 -10.05
N TYR A 98 0.18 9.28 -10.84
CA TYR A 98 0.58 9.38 -12.24
C TYR A 98 -0.36 10.23 -13.10
N LEU A 99 -1.67 10.25 -12.80
CA LEU A 99 -2.63 11.10 -13.51
C LEU A 99 -2.57 12.58 -13.08
N SER A 100 -1.84 12.91 -12.01
CA SER A 100 -1.68 14.30 -11.56
C SER A 100 -0.75 15.08 -12.50
N PRO A 101 -1.01 16.39 -12.73
CA PRO A 101 -0.04 17.29 -13.36
C PRO A 101 1.34 17.30 -12.70
N GLU A 102 1.41 16.94 -11.42
CA GLU A 102 2.67 16.81 -10.66
C GLU A 102 3.55 15.65 -11.15
N ALA A 103 2.99 14.65 -11.85
CA ALA A 103 3.74 13.57 -12.50
C ALA A 103 4.41 14.05 -13.80
N SER A 104 5.25 15.08 -13.69
CA SER A 104 5.93 15.71 -14.81
C SER A 104 7.34 16.19 -14.43
N GLY A 105 8.18 16.40 -15.45
CA GLY A 105 9.52 16.94 -15.27
C GLY A 105 10.36 16.14 -14.26
N LYS A 106 11.08 16.86 -13.38
CA LYS A 106 11.99 16.25 -12.40
C LYS A 106 11.28 15.40 -11.33
N ASN A 107 9.97 15.57 -11.11
CA ASN A 107 9.24 14.75 -10.15
C ASN A 107 9.20 13.28 -10.56
N LEU A 108 9.29 13.00 -11.87
CA LEU A 108 9.37 11.64 -12.39
C LEU A 108 10.62 10.89 -11.93
N LEU A 109 11.69 11.61 -11.53
CA LEU A 109 12.91 10.99 -11.01
C LEU A 109 12.70 10.30 -9.67
N LEU A 110 11.66 10.68 -8.91
CA LEU A 110 11.30 10.05 -7.64
C LEU A 110 10.51 8.75 -7.82
N GLY A 111 10.03 8.50 -9.05
CA GLY A 111 9.07 7.45 -9.35
C GLY A 111 7.67 7.99 -9.62
N ALA A 112 6.68 7.10 -9.60
CA ALA A 112 5.28 7.44 -9.75
C ALA A 112 4.41 6.37 -9.06
N ASN A 113 3.20 6.77 -8.69
CA ASN A 113 2.18 5.88 -8.17
C ASN A 113 1.06 5.72 -9.20
N PHE A 114 0.80 4.48 -9.60
CA PHE A 114 -0.22 4.09 -10.57
C PHE A 114 -1.46 3.46 -9.92
N ALA A 115 -1.43 3.24 -8.60
CA ALA A 115 -2.50 2.57 -7.89
C ALA A 115 -3.81 3.36 -7.97
N SER A 116 -4.93 2.64 -7.92
CA SER A 116 -6.25 3.21 -8.11
C SER A 116 -7.26 2.50 -7.23
N ALA A 117 -8.01 3.26 -6.44
CA ALA A 117 -9.07 2.68 -5.63
C ALA A 117 -10.17 2.03 -6.50
N GLY A 118 -10.58 0.83 -6.10
CA GLY A 118 -11.47 -0.02 -6.88
C GLY A 118 -10.75 -0.94 -7.88
N SER A 119 -9.41 -0.91 -7.93
CA SER A 119 -8.60 -1.86 -8.69
C SER A 119 -8.29 -3.13 -7.89
N GLY A 120 -7.84 -4.18 -8.58
CA GLY A 120 -7.52 -5.49 -8.01
C GLY A 120 -6.64 -6.32 -8.95
N TYR A 121 -6.44 -7.59 -8.62
CA TYR A 121 -5.83 -8.55 -9.56
C TYR A 121 -6.80 -8.97 -10.66
N ASP A 122 -8.10 -8.93 -10.41
CA ASP A 122 -9.15 -9.19 -11.38
C ASP A 122 -9.56 -7.89 -12.06
N ASP A 123 -9.07 -7.68 -13.29
CA ASP A 123 -9.38 -6.47 -14.06
C ASP A 123 -10.88 -6.36 -14.37
N GLU A 124 -11.61 -7.48 -14.52
CA GLU A 124 -13.05 -7.47 -14.76
C GLU A 124 -13.84 -7.08 -13.51
N ALA A 125 -13.26 -7.33 -12.32
CA ALA A 125 -13.81 -6.92 -11.04
C ALA A 125 -13.59 -5.42 -10.73
N SER A 126 -12.74 -4.74 -11.49
CA SER A 126 -12.35 -3.37 -11.20
C SER A 126 -13.52 -2.39 -11.37
N MET A 127 -13.77 -1.54 -10.37
CA MET A 127 -14.95 -0.68 -10.32
C MET A 127 -14.63 0.78 -10.67
N HIS A 128 -14.78 1.16 -11.94
CA HIS A 128 -14.47 2.52 -12.43
C HIS A 128 -13.08 3.01 -11.98
N ALA A 129 -12.10 2.11 -12.08
CA ALA A 129 -10.75 2.27 -11.60
C ALA A 129 -9.73 2.05 -12.72
N ILE A 130 -8.47 2.40 -12.47
CA ILE A 130 -7.35 2.01 -13.34
C ILE A 130 -7.05 0.54 -13.06
N THR A 131 -7.41 -0.34 -13.99
CA THR A 131 -7.15 -1.78 -13.90
C THR A 131 -5.66 -2.07 -13.80
N LEU A 132 -5.25 -3.19 -13.22
CA LEU A 132 -3.82 -3.49 -13.01
C LEU A 132 -3.07 -3.56 -14.35
N THR A 133 -3.73 -4.05 -15.42
CA THR A 133 -3.19 -3.98 -16.78
C THR A 133 -3.00 -2.54 -17.24
N GLN A 134 -3.97 -1.64 -17.03
CA GLN A 134 -3.83 -0.24 -17.41
C GLN A 134 -2.75 0.48 -16.60
N GLN A 135 -2.55 0.12 -15.31
CA GLN A 135 -1.46 0.65 -14.51
C GLN A 135 -0.09 0.28 -15.10
N LEU A 136 0.05 -0.94 -15.63
CA LEU A 136 1.26 -1.38 -16.33
C LEU A 136 1.49 -0.59 -17.64
N GLU A 137 0.43 -0.29 -18.39
CA GLU A 137 0.54 0.56 -19.59
C GLU A 137 0.97 1.97 -19.25
N TYR A 138 0.43 2.55 -18.17
CA TYR A 138 0.91 3.83 -17.65
C TYR A 138 2.36 3.79 -17.19
N PHE A 139 2.83 2.67 -16.65
CA PHE A 139 4.24 2.51 -16.33
C PHE A 139 5.13 2.52 -17.58
N LYS A 140 4.72 1.89 -18.68
CA LYS A 140 5.45 1.97 -19.97
C LYS A 140 5.52 3.41 -20.48
N GLU A 141 4.41 4.15 -20.39
CA GLU A 141 4.38 5.58 -20.75
C GLU A 141 5.29 6.41 -19.82
N TYR A 142 5.27 6.12 -18.52
CA TYR A 142 6.18 6.72 -17.54
C TYR A 142 7.65 6.49 -17.91
N GLN A 143 8.05 5.28 -18.31
CA GLN A 143 9.44 5.00 -18.72
C GLN A 143 9.87 5.87 -19.90
N ALA A 144 8.97 6.10 -20.87
CA ALA A 144 9.23 7.00 -21.99
C ALA A 144 9.36 8.46 -21.53
N LYS A 145 8.53 8.92 -20.60
CA LYS A 145 8.63 10.26 -20.00
C LYS A 145 9.92 10.41 -19.18
N LEU A 146 10.27 9.42 -18.37
CA LEU A 146 11.49 9.39 -17.56
C LEU A 146 12.73 9.46 -18.44
N ALA A 147 12.77 8.73 -19.56
CA ALA A 147 13.88 8.79 -20.52
C ALA A 147 14.06 10.20 -21.12
N LYS A 148 12.97 10.92 -21.39
CA LYS A 148 13.04 12.33 -21.85
C LYS A 148 13.63 13.27 -20.81
N VAL A 149 13.38 13.01 -19.52
CA VAL A 149 13.86 13.86 -18.41
C VAL A 149 15.29 13.51 -17.99
N ALA A 150 15.61 12.23 -17.87
CA ALA A 150 16.86 11.74 -17.29
C ALA A 150 17.91 11.33 -18.34
N GLY A 151 17.49 11.15 -19.60
CA GLY A 151 18.26 10.42 -20.62
C GLY A 151 18.14 8.90 -20.46
N SER A 152 18.33 8.17 -21.57
CA SER A 152 18.08 6.72 -21.63
C SER A 152 18.90 5.92 -20.62
N THR A 153 20.20 6.20 -20.48
CA THR A 153 21.08 5.47 -19.56
C THR A 153 20.67 5.64 -18.10
N LYS A 154 20.40 6.87 -17.67
CA LYS A 154 19.97 7.15 -16.29
C LYS A 154 18.58 6.59 -16.02
N SER A 155 17.65 6.69 -16.97
CA SER A 155 16.31 6.10 -16.88
C SER A 155 16.35 4.58 -16.69
N ALA A 156 17.23 3.88 -17.44
CA ALA A 156 17.41 2.44 -17.30
C ALA A 156 17.99 2.06 -15.92
N SER A 157 18.94 2.84 -15.39
CA SER A 157 19.47 2.64 -14.03
C SER A 157 18.40 2.89 -12.97
N ILE A 158 17.64 3.98 -13.05
CA ILE A 158 16.53 4.25 -12.12
C ILE A 158 15.53 3.10 -12.15
N THR A 159 15.10 2.66 -13.34
CA THR A 159 14.17 1.52 -13.50
C THR A 159 14.71 0.25 -12.83
N LYS A 160 15.96 -0.10 -13.11
CA LYS A 160 16.56 -1.33 -12.57
C LYS A 160 16.67 -1.30 -11.04
N ASP A 161 17.06 -0.16 -10.48
CA ASP A 161 17.44 -0.02 -9.08
C ASP A 161 16.29 0.53 -8.20
N ALA A 162 15.15 0.91 -8.79
CA ALA A 162 13.95 1.35 -8.08
C ALA A 162 13.36 0.26 -7.18
N LEU A 163 12.64 0.70 -6.15
CA LEU A 163 11.76 -0.15 -5.35
C LEU A 163 10.36 -0.16 -5.97
N TYR A 164 9.88 -1.35 -6.30
CA TYR A 164 8.53 -1.56 -6.80
C TYR A 164 7.65 -2.04 -5.65
N VAL A 165 6.47 -1.44 -5.48
CA VAL A 165 5.47 -1.84 -4.47
C VAL A 165 4.17 -2.22 -5.16
N LEU A 166 3.63 -3.38 -4.82
CA LEU A 166 2.34 -3.87 -5.31
C LEU A 166 1.42 -4.22 -4.13
N SER A 167 0.24 -3.64 -4.08
CA SER A 167 -0.81 -3.96 -3.11
C SER A 167 -2.15 -4.17 -3.81
N ALA A 168 -2.61 -5.41 -3.91
CA ALA A 168 -3.88 -5.77 -4.53
C ALA A 168 -4.45 -7.04 -3.89
N GLY A 169 -5.69 -7.41 -4.22
CA GLY A 169 -6.36 -8.61 -3.72
C GLY A 169 -7.49 -8.32 -2.72
N SER A 170 -7.36 -7.27 -1.90
CA SER A 170 -8.35 -7.00 -0.85
C SER A 170 -9.73 -6.66 -1.44
N GLY A 171 -9.73 -5.84 -2.50
CA GLY A 171 -10.92 -5.49 -3.28
C GLY A 171 -11.53 -6.70 -4.00
N ASP A 172 -10.69 -7.55 -4.61
CA ASP A 172 -11.12 -8.76 -5.33
C ASP A 172 -11.97 -9.67 -4.43
N PHE A 173 -11.58 -9.83 -3.16
CA PHE A 173 -12.36 -10.60 -2.19
C PHE A 173 -13.54 -9.83 -1.58
N LEU A 174 -13.29 -8.68 -0.94
CA LEU A 174 -14.30 -7.97 -0.14
C LEU A 174 -15.34 -7.22 -0.97
N GLN A 175 -14.92 -6.61 -2.08
CA GLN A 175 -15.77 -5.75 -2.90
C GLN A 175 -16.37 -6.50 -4.09
N ASN A 176 -15.83 -7.68 -4.45
CA ASN A 176 -16.37 -8.50 -5.53
C ASN A 176 -16.76 -9.91 -5.07
N TYR A 177 -15.82 -10.82 -4.79
CA TYR A 177 -16.10 -12.24 -4.58
C TYR A 177 -17.14 -12.54 -3.49
N TYR A 178 -17.08 -11.90 -2.33
CA TYR A 178 -18.03 -12.17 -1.24
C TYR A 178 -19.41 -11.53 -1.43
N VAL A 179 -19.54 -10.52 -2.31
CA VAL A 179 -20.81 -9.82 -2.57
C VAL A 179 -21.45 -10.23 -3.90
N ASN A 180 -20.70 -10.84 -4.81
CA ASN A 180 -21.17 -11.26 -6.13
C ASN A 180 -21.61 -12.74 -6.10
N PRO A 181 -22.92 -13.04 -6.10
CA PRO A 181 -23.41 -14.41 -5.99
C PRO A 181 -23.05 -15.27 -7.20
N LEU A 182 -22.91 -14.67 -8.39
CA LEU A 182 -22.53 -15.40 -9.61
C LEU A 182 -21.09 -15.88 -9.51
N LEU A 183 -20.18 -15.00 -9.08
CA LEU A 183 -18.77 -15.34 -8.91
C LEU A 183 -18.56 -16.33 -7.76
N ASN A 184 -19.23 -16.11 -6.62
CA ASN A 184 -19.17 -16.98 -5.47
C ASN A 184 -19.72 -18.40 -5.75
N HIS A 185 -20.70 -18.52 -6.64
CA HIS A 185 -21.22 -19.80 -7.09
C HIS A 185 -20.31 -20.49 -8.12
N ALA A 186 -19.67 -19.72 -9.00
CA ALA A 186 -18.79 -20.24 -10.04
C ALA A 186 -17.44 -20.73 -9.49
N TYR A 187 -16.92 -20.10 -8.44
CA TYR A 187 -15.60 -20.41 -7.89
C TYR A 187 -15.63 -20.58 -6.38
N THR A 188 -14.92 -21.59 -5.88
CA THR A 188 -14.50 -21.64 -4.48
C THR A 188 -13.45 -20.54 -4.19
N PRO A 189 -13.23 -20.16 -2.92
CA PRO A 189 -12.21 -19.16 -2.57
C PRO A 189 -10.80 -19.58 -3.03
N ASP A 190 -10.48 -20.87 -2.97
CA ASP A 190 -9.18 -21.40 -3.43
C ASP A 190 -9.01 -21.29 -4.96
N GLN A 191 -10.07 -21.56 -5.72
CA GLN A 191 -10.05 -21.43 -7.19
C GLN A 191 -9.92 -19.97 -7.61
N TYR A 192 -10.70 -19.07 -7.00
CA TYR A 192 -10.60 -17.64 -7.27
C TYR A 192 -9.21 -17.11 -6.87
N GLY A 193 -8.72 -17.49 -5.70
CA GLY A 193 -7.36 -17.16 -5.27
C GLY A 193 -6.29 -17.67 -6.24
N SER A 194 -6.47 -18.84 -6.86
CA SER A 194 -5.53 -19.34 -7.87
C SER A 194 -5.54 -18.49 -9.15
N PHE A 195 -6.73 -18.07 -9.60
CA PHE A 195 -6.87 -17.13 -10.73
C PHE A 195 -6.15 -15.80 -10.47
N LEU A 196 -6.33 -15.20 -9.29
CA LEU A 196 -5.64 -13.95 -8.93
C LEU A 196 -4.10 -14.13 -8.86
N ILE A 197 -3.63 -15.31 -8.42
CA ILE A 197 -2.18 -15.63 -8.40
C ILE A 197 -1.60 -15.78 -9.81
N ASP A 198 -2.37 -16.26 -10.78
CA ASP A 198 -1.96 -16.28 -12.18
C ASP A 198 -1.81 -14.84 -12.72
N THR A 199 -2.75 -13.95 -12.40
CA THR A 199 -2.63 -12.52 -12.75
C THR A 199 -1.42 -11.87 -12.10
N PHE A 200 -1.19 -12.09 -10.79
CA PHE A 200 0.01 -11.62 -10.10
C PHE A 200 1.29 -12.11 -10.79
N THR A 201 1.35 -13.40 -11.13
CA THR A 201 2.51 -14.02 -11.77
C THR A 201 2.80 -13.39 -13.13
N ASN A 202 1.77 -13.16 -13.94
CA ASN A 202 1.90 -12.52 -15.25
C ASN A 202 2.31 -11.05 -15.12
N PHE A 203 1.73 -10.32 -14.17
CA PHE A 203 2.08 -8.93 -13.89
C PHE A 203 3.57 -8.78 -13.51
N VAL A 204 4.07 -9.63 -12.60
CA VAL A 204 5.48 -9.62 -12.20
C VAL A 204 6.41 -9.97 -13.35
N LYS A 205 6.06 -10.96 -14.19
CA LYS A 205 6.83 -11.30 -15.40
C LYS A 205 6.95 -10.10 -16.34
N ASN A 206 5.86 -9.38 -16.55
CA ASN A 206 5.85 -8.18 -17.39
C ASN A 206 6.70 -7.06 -16.77
N LEU A 207 6.56 -6.77 -15.48
CA LEU A 207 7.42 -5.79 -14.80
C LEU A 207 8.91 -6.15 -14.90
N TYR A 208 9.25 -7.42 -14.70
CA TYR A 208 10.62 -7.90 -14.86
C TYR A 208 11.14 -7.69 -16.29
N GLY A 209 10.31 -7.96 -17.30
CA GLY A 209 10.60 -7.69 -18.71
C GLY A 209 10.81 -6.21 -19.02
N LEU A 210 10.14 -5.33 -18.27
CA LEU A 210 10.32 -3.87 -18.33
C LEU A 210 11.50 -3.35 -17.50
N GLY A 211 12.28 -4.23 -16.87
CA GLY A 211 13.51 -3.88 -16.15
C GLY A 211 13.40 -3.87 -14.63
N ALA A 212 12.22 -4.13 -14.04
CA ALA A 212 12.07 -4.19 -12.60
C ALA A 212 12.90 -5.34 -11.99
N ARG A 213 13.56 -5.09 -10.85
CA ARG A 213 14.36 -6.12 -10.15
C ARG A 213 14.05 -6.26 -8.67
N LYS A 214 13.49 -5.24 -8.01
CA LYS A 214 13.26 -5.24 -6.56
C LYS A 214 11.79 -4.97 -6.29
N ILE A 215 11.02 -6.03 -6.04
CA ILE A 215 9.56 -5.97 -5.90
C ILE A 215 9.14 -6.36 -4.49
N GLY A 216 8.47 -5.45 -3.81
CA GLY A 216 7.71 -5.72 -2.60
C GLY A 216 6.24 -5.90 -2.95
N VAL A 217 5.63 -7.00 -2.52
CA VAL A 217 4.19 -7.25 -2.70
C VAL A 217 3.56 -7.47 -1.33
N THR A 218 2.43 -6.85 -1.04
CA THR A 218 1.72 -7.10 0.22
C THR A 218 0.95 -8.41 0.15
N SER A 219 0.94 -9.15 1.26
CA SER A 219 -0.05 -10.19 1.48
C SER A 219 -1.46 -9.59 1.56
N LEU A 220 -2.50 -10.40 1.49
CA LEU A 220 -3.82 -9.98 1.96
C LEU A 220 -3.77 -9.69 3.47
N PRO A 221 -4.47 -8.65 3.95
CA PRO A 221 -4.66 -8.41 5.39
C PRO A 221 -5.62 -9.44 5.99
N PRO A 222 -5.85 -9.46 7.32
CA PRO A 222 -6.91 -10.26 7.92
C PRO A 222 -8.28 -9.69 7.52
N LEU A 223 -8.78 -10.12 6.36
CA LEU A 223 -10.02 -9.61 5.75
C LEU A 223 -11.22 -9.71 6.69
N GLY A 224 -11.29 -10.77 7.50
CA GLY A 224 -12.36 -10.96 8.48
C GLY A 224 -12.33 -9.94 9.62
N CYS A 225 -11.22 -9.24 9.84
CA CYS A 225 -11.09 -8.20 10.86
C CYS A 225 -11.48 -6.80 10.37
N VAL A 226 -11.65 -6.61 9.05
CA VAL A 226 -12.02 -5.31 8.47
C VAL A 226 -13.43 -4.90 8.95
N PRO A 227 -13.64 -3.66 9.44
CA PRO A 227 -14.93 -3.25 10.01
C PRO A 227 -16.13 -3.49 9.08
N LEU A 228 -16.00 -3.15 7.79
CA LEU A 228 -17.04 -3.36 6.79
C LEU A 228 -17.39 -4.84 6.64
N ALA A 229 -16.38 -5.72 6.59
CA ALA A 229 -16.61 -7.16 6.48
C ALA A 229 -17.37 -7.68 7.71
N ARG A 230 -16.98 -7.25 8.91
CA ARG A 230 -17.65 -7.61 10.17
C ARG A 230 -19.09 -7.12 10.22
N ALA A 231 -19.34 -5.89 9.77
CA ALA A 231 -20.66 -5.31 9.74
C ALA A 231 -21.60 -6.04 8.77
N LEU A 232 -21.09 -6.44 7.59
CA LEU A 232 -21.91 -7.05 6.54
C LEU A 232 -22.04 -8.57 6.64
N PHE A 233 -21.06 -9.26 7.23
CA PHE A 233 -20.98 -10.74 7.20
C PHE A 233 -20.76 -11.37 8.57
N GLY A 234 -20.58 -10.58 9.64
CA GLY A 234 -20.21 -11.06 10.97
C GLY A 234 -21.36 -11.45 11.90
N TYR A 235 -22.60 -11.60 11.41
CA TYR A 235 -23.82 -11.77 12.23
C TYR A 235 -23.75 -12.91 13.27
N HIS A 236 -22.89 -13.91 13.07
CA HIS A 236 -22.77 -15.09 13.94
C HIS A 236 -21.44 -15.18 14.69
N GLU A 237 -20.53 -14.20 14.53
CA GLU A 237 -19.19 -14.24 15.12
C GLU A 237 -18.89 -12.98 15.93
N LYS A 238 -18.47 -13.14 17.19
CA LYS A 238 -17.96 -12.03 17.99
C LYS A 238 -16.49 -11.80 17.63
N GLY A 239 -16.23 -10.84 16.76
CA GLY A 239 -14.86 -10.43 16.39
C GLY A 239 -14.60 -10.55 14.90
N CYS A 240 -13.41 -11.01 14.53
CA CYS A 240 -13.04 -11.22 13.14
C CYS A 240 -13.70 -12.48 12.58
N ILE A 241 -14.17 -12.42 11.33
CA ILE A 241 -14.80 -13.55 10.63
C ILE A 241 -13.73 -14.60 10.30
N SER A 242 -13.82 -15.78 10.91
CA SER A 242 -12.80 -16.82 10.78
C SER A 242 -12.65 -17.30 9.34
N ARG A 243 -13.75 -17.45 8.59
CA ARG A 243 -13.71 -17.94 7.20
C ARG A 243 -12.88 -17.02 6.31
N PHE A 244 -13.09 -15.71 6.40
CA PHE A 244 -12.39 -14.73 5.54
C PHE A 244 -10.90 -14.67 5.88
N ASN A 245 -10.54 -14.82 7.16
CA ASN A 245 -9.14 -14.91 7.56
C ASN A 245 -8.47 -16.19 7.04
N THR A 246 -9.19 -17.33 7.06
CA THR A 246 -8.71 -18.58 6.46
C THR A 246 -8.47 -18.44 4.97
N ASP A 247 -9.42 -17.86 4.23
CA ASP A 247 -9.28 -17.61 2.78
C ASP A 247 -8.06 -16.73 2.49
N ALA A 248 -7.89 -15.63 3.25
CA ALA A 248 -6.74 -14.73 3.12
C ALA A 248 -5.41 -15.45 3.39
N GLN A 249 -5.33 -16.30 4.42
CA GLN A 249 -4.12 -17.08 4.72
C GLN A 249 -3.81 -18.12 3.63
N GLN A 250 -4.82 -18.76 3.05
CA GLN A 250 -4.64 -19.69 1.93
C GLN A 250 -4.11 -18.98 0.69
N PHE A 251 -4.69 -17.82 0.34
CA PHE A 251 -4.17 -16.98 -0.74
C PHE A 251 -2.72 -16.55 -0.46
N ASN A 252 -2.42 -16.08 0.75
CA ASN A 252 -1.08 -15.64 1.14
C ASN A 252 -0.05 -16.76 1.01
N LYS A 253 -0.42 -18.01 1.30
CA LYS A 253 0.44 -19.18 1.07
C LYS A 253 0.73 -19.37 -0.42
N LYS A 254 -0.27 -19.24 -1.30
CA LYS A 254 -0.08 -19.32 -2.75
C LYS A 254 0.78 -18.17 -3.28
N LEU A 255 0.59 -16.95 -2.77
CA LEU A 255 1.39 -15.77 -3.11
C LEU A 255 2.87 -15.97 -2.78
N ASN A 256 3.17 -16.47 -1.58
CA ASN A 256 4.53 -16.79 -1.17
C ASN A 256 5.18 -17.86 -2.08
N ALA A 257 4.43 -18.91 -2.43
CA ALA A 257 4.92 -19.94 -3.33
C ALA A 257 5.18 -19.40 -4.75
N ALA A 258 4.27 -18.57 -5.27
CA ALA A 258 4.43 -17.92 -6.58
C ALA A 258 5.63 -16.97 -6.62
N ALA A 259 5.79 -16.14 -5.59
CA ALA A 259 6.95 -15.24 -5.45
C ALA A 259 8.28 -16.01 -5.39
N ALA A 260 8.33 -17.12 -4.64
CA ALA A 260 9.52 -17.97 -4.59
C ALA A 260 9.82 -18.62 -5.95
N ASN A 261 8.80 -19.05 -6.70
CA ASN A 261 8.97 -19.62 -8.03
C ASN A 261 9.43 -18.59 -9.06
N LEU A 262 8.88 -17.39 -9.04
CA LEU A 262 9.30 -16.28 -9.91
C LEU A 262 10.78 -15.93 -9.70
N GLN A 263 11.24 -15.85 -8.45
CA GLN A 263 12.66 -15.58 -8.16
C GLN A 263 13.60 -16.67 -8.70
N LYS A 264 13.17 -17.94 -8.70
CA LYS A 264 13.94 -19.05 -9.30
C LYS A 264 14.00 -18.95 -10.82
N GLN A 265 12.94 -18.44 -11.46
CA GLN A 265 12.80 -18.37 -12.91
C GLN A 265 13.45 -17.12 -13.52
N HIS A 266 13.64 -16.06 -12.74
CA HIS A 266 14.08 -14.76 -13.22
C HIS A 266 15.36 -14.28 -12.52
N PRO A 267 16.55 -14.49 -13.13
CA PRO A 267 17.82 -14.11 -12.53
C PRO A 267 17.87 -12.62 -12.12
N GLY A 268 18.31 -12.37 -10.88
CA GLY A 268 18.43 -11.02 -10.34
C GLY A 268 17.11 -10.38 -9.91
N LEU A 269 15.97 -11.06 -10.07
CA LEU A 269 14.71 -10.63 -9.47
C LEU A 269 14.70 -10.96 -7.97
N LYS A 270 14.44 -9.95 -7.15
CA LYS A 270 14.14 -10.09 -5.73
C LYS A 270 12.68 -9.76 -5.50
N ILE A 271 11.97 -10.66 -4.82
CA ILE A 271 10.59 -10.46 -4.39
C ILE A 271 10.51 -10.68 -2.89
N VAL A 272 9.98 -9.69 -2.17
CA VAL A 272 9.59 -9.83 -0.77
C VAL A 272 8.07 -9.76 -0.69
N VAL A 273 7.47 -10.77 -0.08
CA VAL A 273 6.05 -10.73 0.32
C VAL A 273 5.99 -10.12 1.71
N PHE A 274 5.39 -8.94 1.82
CA PHE A 274 5.18 -8.25 3.08
C PHE A 274 3.96 -8.85 3.80
N ASP A 275 4.20 -9.46 4.95
CA ASP A 275 3.16 -10.05 5.80
C ASP A 275 2.40 -8.96 6.57
N ILE A 276 1.51 -8.27 5.85
CA ILE A 276 0.58 -7.31 6.46
C ILE A 276 -0.57 -8.03 7.18
N PHE A 277 -0.79 -9.32 6.90
CA PHE A 277 -1.77 -10.13 7.61
C PHE A 277 -1.43 -10.16 9.10
N LYS A 278 -0.22 -10.61 9.41
CA LYS A 278 0.23 -10.75 10.79
C LYS A 278 0.29 -9.41 11.51
N ALA A 279 0.85 -8.39 10.85
CA ALA A 279 0.99 -7.06 11.45
C ALA A 279 -0.38 -6.48 11.85
N LEU A 280 -1.36 -6.47 10.93
CA LEU A 280 -2.68 -5.93 11.24
C LEU A 280 -3.48 -6.83 12.20
N TYR A 281 -3.33 -8.16 12.10
CA TYR A 281 -4.02 -9.09 12.99
C TYR A 281 -3.56 -8.94 14.45
N ASP A 282 -2.26 -8.79 14.68
CA ASP A 282 -1.71 -8.57 16.03
C ASP A 282 -2.20 -7.24 16.63
N ILE A 283 -2.25 -6.17 15.81
CA ILE A 283 -2.81 -4.87 16.22
C ILE A 283 -4.29 -5.03 16.62
N VAL A 284 -5.10 -5.70 15.81
CA VAL A 284 -6.53 -5.88 16.10
C VAL A 284 -6.77 -6.76 17.32
N LYS A 285 -5.95 -7.79 17.51
CA LYS A 285 -6.06 -8.73 18.64
C LYS A 285 -5.60 -8.13 19.96
N SER A 286 -4.65 -7.18 19.94
CA SER A 286 -4.07 -6.60 21.14
C SER A 286 -3.81 -5.10 20.97
N PRO A 287 -4.85 -4.29 20.74
CA PRO A 287 -4.70 -2.89 20.33
C PRO A 287 -3.94 -2.03 21.34
N SER A 288 -4.13 -2.27 22.63
CA SER A 288 -3.46 -1.54 23.71
C SER A 288 -1.93 -1.70 23.68
N ASN A 289 -1.41 -2.83 23.20
CA ASN A 289 0.04 -3.06 23.08
C ASN A 289 0.68 -2.14 22.02
N TYR A 290 -0.14 -1.60 21.11
CA TYR A 290 0.27 -0.72 20.03
C TYR A 290 -0.26 0.71 20.21
N GLY A 291 -0.85 1.03 21.37
CA GLY A 291 -1.37 2.37 21.68
C GLY A 291 -2.77 2.67 21.13
N PHE A 292 -3.48 1.66 20.62
CA PHE A 292 -4.86 1.81 20.15
C PHE A 292 -5.88 1.48 21.24
N VAL A 293 -7.02 2.16 21.17
CA VAL A 293 -8.19 1.91 22.03
C VAL A 293 -9.28 1.19 21.24
N GLU A 294 -9.46 1.57 19.96
CA GLU A 294 -10.52 1.04 19.11
C GLU A 294 -9.93 0.33 17.88
N ALA A 295 -10.27 -0.95 17.73
CA ALA A 295 -9.79 -1.81 16.63
C ALA A 295 -10.93 -2.49 15.86
N THR A 296 -12.17 -2.16 16.18
CA THR A 296 -13.36 -2.83 15.67
C THR A 296 -14.19 -2.01 14.70
N LYS A 297 -14.01 -0.69 14.71
CA LYS A 297 -14.70 0.26 13.84
C LYS A 297 -13.74 1.35 13.35
N GLY A 298 -14.09 1.98 12.23
CA GLY A 298 -13.45 3.18 11.73
C GLY A 298 -13.68 4.39 12.63
N CYS A 299 -12.78 5.38 12.51
CA CYS A 299 -12.94 6.69 13.11
C CYS A 299 -14.05 7.52 12.43
N CYS A 300 -14.33 7.27 11.15
CA CYS A 300 -15.30 8.02 10.37
C CYS A 300 -16.74 7.51 10.54
N GLY A 301 -17.68 8.43 10.80
CA GLY A 301 -19.10 8.11 10.97
C GLY A 301 -19.35 7.13 12.13
N THR A 302 -20.21 6.13 11.90
CA THR A 302 -20.39 5.02 12.85
C THR A 302 -19.19 4.07 12.88
N GLY A 303 -18.39 4.07 11.80
CA GLY A 303 -17.18 3.29 11.62
C GLY A 303 -17.44 1.85 11.16
N THR A 304 -18.69 1.49 10.88
CA THR A 304 -19.06 0.11 10.51
C THR A 304 -19.23 -0.06 9.02
N VAL A 305 -19.70 0.97 8.31
CA VAL A 305 -19.96 0.90 6.86
C VAL A 305 -19.34 2.05 6.09
N GLU A 306 -18.98 3.12 6.79
CA GLU A 306 -18.56 4.38 6.19
C GLU A 306 -17.21 4.29 5.50
N THR A 307 -17.24 4.40 4.17
CA THR A 307 -16.07 4.57 3.31
C THR A 307 -16.49 5.40 2.09
N THR A 308 -15.55 6.07 1.42
CA THR A 308 -15.77 6.85 0.18
C THR A 308 -16.81 7.99 0.27
N ALA A 309 -17.19 8.55 -0.88
CA ALA A 309 -17.86 9.84 -1.03
C ALA A 309 -19.29 9.86 -0.46
N PHE A 310 -19.90 8.71 -0.25
CA PHE A 310 -21.27 8.62 0.24
C PHE A 310 -21.39 8.50 1.75
N LEU A 311 -20.43 7.82 2.38
CA LEU A 311 -20.61 7.40 3.77
C LEU A 311 -19.56 7.99 4.71
N CYS A 312 -18.33 8.26 4.22
CA CYS A 312 -17.31 9.00 4.97
C CYS A 312 -17.02 10.35 4.30
N ASN A 313 -17.88 11.35 4.56
CA ASN A 313 -17.82 12.68 3.95
C ASN A 313 -18.19 13.77 4.97
N PRO A 314 -18.17 15.08 4.62
CA PRO A 314 -18.47 16.15 5.58
C PRO A 314 -19.89 16.14 6.15
N LYS A 315 -20.82 15.38 5.55
CA LYS A 315 -22.20 15.19 6.01
C LYS A 315 -22.38 13.91 6.84
N ALA A 316 -21.34 13.10 7.02
CA ALA A 316 -21.39 11.94 7.90
C ALA A 316 -21.65 12.37 9.36
N PRO A 317 -22.01 11.45 10.29
CA PRO A 317 -22.24 11.72 11.72
C PRO A 317 -21.04 12.29 12.50
N GLY A 318 -20.01 12.77 11.81
CA GLY A 318 -18.76 13.26 12.35
C GLY A 318 -17.63 12.27 12.17
N THR A 319 -16.54 12.56 12.88
CA THR A 319 -15.37 11.70 12.98
C THR A 319 -14.95 11.63 14.44
N CYS A 320 -14.24 10.57 14.83
CA CYS A 320 -13.66 10.48 16.16
C CYS A 320 -12.73 11.68 16.44
N SER A 321 -12.64 12.09 17.71
CA SER A 321 -11.84 13.23 18.14
C SER A 321 -10.33 12.98 18.02
N ASN A 322 -9.88 11.74 18.23
CA ASN A 322 -8.48 11.34 18.16
C ASN A 322 -8.29 10.09 17.28
N ALA A 323 -7.87 10.28 16.03
CA ALA A 323 -7.65 9.16 15.10
C ALA A 323 -6.46 8.27 15.49
N SER A 324 -5.51 8.76 16.30
CA SER A 324 -4.36 7.94 16.74
C SER A 324 -4.76 6.80 17.67
N GLN A 325 -5.97 6.84 18.25
CA GLN A 325 -6.52 5.78 19.09
C GLN A 325 -7.28 4.70 18.30
N TYR A 326 -7.43 4.88 16.98
CA TYR A 326 -8.20 3.99 16.12
C TYR A 326 -7.27 3.24 15.15
N VAL A 327 -7.47 1.95 15.01
CA VAL A 327 -6.76 1.14 14.00
C VAL A 327 -7.22 1.51 12.59
N PHE A 328 -8.53 1.69 12.41
CA PHE A 328 -9.13 1.99 11.12
C PHE A 328 -9.55 3.46 11.02
N TRP A 329 -9.28 4.09 9.88
CA TRP A 329 -9.75 5.43 9.58
C TRP A 329 -11.22 5.43 9.20
N ASP A 330 -11.57 4.63 8.19
CA ASP A 330 -12.92 4.40 7.72
C ASP A 330 -13.28 2.92 7.92
N SER A 331 -14.34 2.39 7.29
CA SER A 331 -14.76 1.00 7.48
C SER A 331 -13.84 -0.04 6.82
N VAL A 332 -12.80 0.40 6.09
CA VAL A 332 -11.92 -0.46 5.28
C VAL A 332 -10.44 -0.19 5.56
N HIS A 333 -10.04 1.08 5.56
CA HIS A 333 -8.66 1.53 5.46
C HIS A 333 -8.04 1.83 6.84
N PRO A 334 -6.75 1.51 7.06
CA PRO A 334 -6.05 1.85 8.29
C PRO A 334 -5.94 3.37 8.54
N SER A 335 -5.89 3.76 9.80
CA SER A 335 -5.51 5.12 10.19
C SER A 335 -4.04 5.39 9.94
N GLN A 336 -3.62 6.67 9.92
CA GLN A 336 -2.20 7.02 9.83
C GLN A 336 -1.38 6.35 10.95
N ALA A 337 -1.93 6.25 12.16
CA ALA A 337 -1.26 5.62 13.28
C ALA A 337 -1.08 4.10 13.07
N ALA A 338 -2.08 3.41 12.52
CA ALA A 338 -1.93 2.01 12.15
C ALA A 338 -0.97 1.83 10.96
N ASN A 339 -1.01 2.74 9.99
CA ASN A 339 -0.07 2.77 8.87
C ASN A 339 1.38 2.95 9.31
N GLN A 340 1.65 3.66 10.42
CA GLN A 340 2.99 3.72 11.02
C GLN A 340 3.46 2.34 11.47
N VAL A 341 2.64 1.61 12.23
CA VAL A 341 2.99 0.26 12.69
C VAL A 341 3.19 -0.69 11.52
N LEU A 342 2.35 -0.60 10.49
CA LEU A 342 2.53 -1.36 9.25
C LEU A 342 3.85 -0.99 8.57
N ALA A 343 4.15 0.30 8.38
CA ALA A 343 5.39 0.76 7.75
C ALA A 343 6.65 0.27 8.49
N ASP A 344 6.65 0.30 9.83
CA ASP A 344 7.76 -0.22 10.64
C ASP A 344 7.99 -1.72 10.36
N ALA A 345 6.90 -2.50 10.23
CA ALA A 345 6.98 -3.91 9.85
C ALA A 345 7.46 -4.10 8.40
N LEU A 346 7.00 -3.26 7.46
CA LEU A 346 7.42 -3.30 6.05
C LEU A 346 8.92 -3.04 5.90
N ILE A 347 9.47 -2.06 6.61
CA ILE A 347 10.89 -1.70 6.56
C ILE A 347 11.77 -2.88 7.00
N VAL A 348 11.42 -3.52 8.12
CA VAL A 348 12.18 -4.68 8.63
C VAL A 348 12.14 -5.85 7.65
N GLN A 349 10.98 -6.12 7.06
CA GLN A 349 10.81 -7.21 6.08
C GLN A 349 11.51 -6.88 4.74
N GLY A 350 11.56 -5.61 4.38
CA GLY A 350 12.00 -5.11 3.07
C GLY A 350 13.49 -4.87 2.92
N ILE A 351 14.32 -5.14 3.94
CA ILE A 351 15.78 -4.88 3.92
C ILE A 351 16.45 -5.47 2.67
N ALA A 352 15.99 -6.63 2.18
CA ALA A 352 16.57 -7.28 1.00
C ALA A 352 16.33 -6.53 -0.33
N LEU A 353 15.36 -5.60 -0.37
CA LEU A 353 14.98 -4.81 -1.54
C LEU A 353 15.68 -3.44 -1.61
N ILE A 354 16.43 -3.08 -0.57
CA ILE A 354 17.11 -1.80 -0.47
C ILE A 354 18.49 -1.92 -1.13
#